data_AF-A0A1H7WZI0-F1
#
_entry.id   AF-A0A1H7WZI0-F1
#
_cell.length_a   1.000
_cell.length_b   1.000
_cell.length_c   1.000
_cell.angle_alpha   90.00
_cell.angle_beta   90.00
_cell.angle_gamma   90.00
#
_symmetry.space_group_name_H-M   'P 1'
#
loop_
_entity.id
_entity.type
_entity.pdbx_description
1 polymer ?
#
loop_
_entity_poly.entity_id
_entity_poly.type
_entity_poly.pdbx_seq_one_letter_code
_entity_poly.pdbx_strand_id
1 'polypeptide(L)'
;MKEYKVGYVAGVFDLFHLGHLNLMRNAKTKCEYLIAGVLEDDLVIHFKGKAPFIPHAERMDIVGACRYVDKVVPVDFSNIAKMDAWKKNPYDCFFSGNDYEGNPVWEEERKLLNQVGSDIYFFPYTQSTSSTQIKRALKGHDGYDDADKRNLVIDFCKDLDKLYIYGAGKYGREMAKFLYENAIRFDGYMVSDITKLNQPVKDHPVFDVDAVRPDERTGIIMAMKEEFQNEVRPKLKEKGFDKLFNVLQLK
;
A
#
# COMPACT_ATOMS: atom_id res chain seq x y z
N MET A 1 27.54 -29.55 -8.56
CA MET A 1 26.78 -29.25 -7.32
C MET A 1 26.38 -27.80 -7.36
N LYS A 2 25.26 -27.46 -6.75
CA LYS A 2 24.87 -26.05 -6.59
C LYS A 2 25.64 -25.44 -5.42
N GLU A 3 25.59 -24.12 -5.31
CA GLU A 3 26.32 -23.35 -4.30
C GLU A 3 25.89 -23.70 -2.87
N TYR A 4 24.59 -23.95 -2.68
CA TYR A 4 24.00 -24.29 -1.39
C TYR A 4 23.30 -25.66 -1.45
N LYS A 5 23.29 -26.42 -0.36
CA LYS A 5 22.50 -27.66 -0.28
C LYS A 5 21.05 -27.34 0.02
N VAL A 6 20.81 -26.55 1.06
CA VAL A 6 19.46 -26.15 1.50
C VAL A 6 19.29 -24.64 1.41
N GLY A 7 18.33 -24.22 0.59
CA GLY A 7 17.85 -22.86 0.48
C GLY A 7 16.58 -22.63 1.27
N TYR A 8 16.37 -21.39 1.70
CA TYR A 8 15.13 -20.95 2.34
C TYR A 8 14.64 -19.66 1.72
N VAL A 9 13.35 -19.59 1.39
CA VAL A 9 12.65 -18.34 1.03
C VAL A 9 11.47 -18.17 1.99
N ALA A 10 11.16 -16.94 2.40
CA ALA A 10 9.93 -16.67 3.11
C ALA A 10 9.17 -15.50 2.53
N GLY A 11 7.84 -15.59 2.56
CA GLY A 11 6.98 -14.56 2.03
C GLY A 11 5.51 -14.80 2.34
N VAL A 12 4.72 -13.77 2.08
CA VAL A 12 3.26 -13.88 2.15
C VAL A 12 2.76 -14.74 0.99
N PHE A 13 3.31 -14.54 -0.21
CA PHE A 13 2.91 -15.25 -1.43
C PHE A 13 1.41 -15.10 -1.81
N ASP A 14 0.77 -14.02 -1.36
CA ASP A 14 -0.62 -13.68 -1.67
C ASP A 14 -0.79 -13.31 -3.15
N LEU A 15 -1.93 -13.68 -3.75
CA LEU A 15 -2.22 -13.51 -5.19
C LEU A 15 -1.04 -13.98 -6.05
N PHE A 16 -0.64 -15.25 -5.90
CA PHE A 16 0.58 -15.80 -6.47
C PHE A 16 0.79 -15.43 -7.94
N HIS A 17 1.96 -14.89 -8.27
CA HIS A 17 2.24 -14.29 -9.57
C HIS A 17 3.71 -14.50 -9.98
N LEU A 18 4.09 -14.00 -11.16
CA LEU A 18 5.40 -14.26 -11.75
C LEU A 18 6.58 -13.78 -10.88
N GLY A 19 6.43 -12.68 -10.13
CA GLY A 19 7.44 -12.25 -9.15
C GLY A 19 7.80 -13.34 -8.12
N HIS A 20 6.80 -13.96 -7.48
CA HIS A 20 7.04 -15.06 -6.53
C HIS A 20 7.65 -16.28 -7.23
N LEU A 21 7.15 -16.62 -8.42
CA LEU A 21 7.68 -17.73 -9.22
C LEU A 21 9.15 -17.53 -9.58
N ASN A 22 9.54 -16.31 -9.98
CA ASN A 22 10.91 -15.99 -10.34
C ASN A 22 11.85 -16.01 -9.12
N LEU A 23 11.40 -15.53 -7.95
CA LEU A 23 12.17 -15.65 -6.71
C LEU A 23 12.48 -17.11 -6.39
N MET A 24 11.47 -17.99 -6.43
CA MET A 24 11.64 -19.42 -6.17
C MET A 24 12.48 -20.11 -7.23
N ARG A 25 12.28 -19.76 -8.51
CA ARG A 25 13.07 -20.27 -9.64
C ARG A 25 14.55 -19.94 -9.47
N ASN A 26 14.87 -18.69 -9.14
CA ASN A 26 16.24 -18.23 -8.96
C ASN A 26 16.87 -18.83 -7.69
N ALA A 27 16.13 -18.91 -6.58
CA ALA A 27 16.59 -19.62 -5.39
C ALA A 27 16.93 -21.08 -5.70
N LYS A 28 16.08 -21.77 -6.47
CA LYS A 28 16.31 -23.15 -6.87
C LYS A 28 17.49 -23.33 -7.83
N THR A 29 17.96 -22.32 -8.58
CA THR A 29 19.23 -22.48 -9.34
C THR A 29 20.45 -22.51 -8.43
N LYS A 30 20.34 -21.90 -7.24
CA LYS A 30 21.40 -21.75 -6.24
C LYS A 30 21.44 -22.85 -5.18
N CYS A 31 20.32 -23.53 -4.92
CA CYS A 31 20.23 -24.59 -3.91
C CYS A 31 19.73 -25.95 -4.44
N GLU A 32 20.19 -27.04 -3.82
CA GLU A 32 19.75 -28.40 -4.17
C GLU A 32 18.33 -28.68 -3.68
N TYR A 33 17.98 -28.20 -2.49
CA TYR A 33 16.68 -28.32 -1.84
C TYR A 33 16.19 -26.93 -1.37
N LEU A 34 14.96 -26.55 -1.68
CA LEU A 34 14.37 -25.25 -1.37
C LEU A 34 13.18 -25.42 -0.43
N ILE A 35 13.29 -24.81 0.75
CA ILE A 35 12.21 -24.67 1.73
C ILE A 35 11.53 -23.30 1.52
N ALA A 36 10.21 -23.28 1.41
CA ALA A 36 9.41 -22.06 1.33
C ALA A 36 8.57 -21.85 2.59
N GLY A 37 8.90 -20.81 3.35
CA GLY A 37 8.15 -20.35 4.51
C GLY A 37 6.98 -19.44 4.13
N VAL A 38 5.75 -19.87 4.43
CA VAL A 38 4.52 -19.12 4.12
C VAL A 38 3.99 -18.47 5.39
N LEU A 39 3.97 -17.14 5.41
CA LEU A 39 3.54 -16.36 6.58
C LEU A 39 2.04 -16.55 6.88
N GLU A 40 1.69 -16.77 8.14
CA GLU A 40 0.30 -16.89 8.62
C GLU A 40 -0.48 -15.58 8.49
N ASP A 41 -1.81 -15.68 8.38
CA ASP A 41 -2.67 -14.51 8.16
C ASP A 41 -2.58 -13.51 9.33
N ASP A 42 -2.59 -13.98 10.58
CA ASP A 42 -2.47 -13.13 11.78
C ASP A 42 -1.13 -12.38 11.84
N LEU A 43 -0.05 -13.05 11.45
CA LEU A 43 1.27 -12.45 11.35
C LEU A 43 1.29 -11.33 10.30
N VAL A 44 0.65 -11.57 9.15
CA VAL A 44 0.57 -10.56 8.08
C VAL A 44 -0.31 -9.39 8.49
N ILE A 45 -1.43 -9.64 9.17
CA ILE A 45 -2.29 -8.60 9.74
C ILE A 45 -1.50 -7.74 10.71
N HIS A 46 -0.70 -8.34 11.59
CA HIS A 46 0.12 -7.62 12.56
C HIS A 46 1.12 -6.65 11.89
N PHE A 47 1.83 -7.09 10.85
CA PHE A 47 2.85 -6.26 10.19
C PHE A 47 2.30 -5.31 9.11
N LYS A 48 1.20 -5.68 8.44
CA LYS A 48 0.68 -4.95 7.26
C LYS A 48 -0.69 -4.32 7.47
N GLY A 49 -1.30 -4.53 8.64
CA GLY A 49 -2.63 -4.01 8.97
C GLY A 49 -3.80 -4.64 8.22
N LYS A 50 -3.54 -5.67 7.39
CA LYS A 50 -4.56 -6.31 6.55
C LYS A 50 -4.24 -7.76 6.28
N ALA A 51 -5.30 -8.56 6.18
CA ALA A 51 -5.18 -9.97 5.80
C ALA A 51 -4.74 -10.11 4.33
N PRO A 52 -4.00 -11.18 4.00
CA PRO A 52 -3.91 -11.69 2.63
C PRO A 52 -5.30 -11.90 2.03
N PHE A 53 -5.41 -11.82 0.70
CA PHE A 53 -6.67 -12.17 0.04
C PHE A 53 -6.89 -13.69 0.04
N ILE A 54 -5.82 -14.44 -0.24
CA ILE A 54 -5.83 -15.90 -0.23
C ILE A 54 -5.46 -16.37 1.19
N PRO A 55 -6.30 -17.19 1.87
CA PRO A 55 -6.02 -17.72 3.20
C PRO A 55 -4.71 -18.50 3.27
N HIS A 56 -4.12 -18.57 4.47
CA HIS A 56 -2.84 -19.23 4.70
C HIS A 56 -2.73 -20.65 4.14
N ALA A 57 -3.73 -21.51 4.41
CA ALA A 57 -3.74 -22.89 3.93
C ALA A 57 -3.68 -22.98 2.40
N GLU A 58 -4.50 -22.17 1.70
CA GLU A 58 -4.50 -22.12 0.24
C GLU A 58 -3.17 -21.61 -0.32
N ARG A 59 -2.55 -20.62 0.33
CA ARG A 59 -1.22 -20.14 -0.06
C ARG A 59 -0.15 -21.22 0.12
N MET A 60 -0.23 -22.03 1.18
CA MET A 60 0.67 -23.17 1.35
C MET A 60 0.52 -24.20 0.22
N ASP A 61 -0.71 -24.53 -0.17
CA ASP A 61 -0.98 -25.46 -1.27
C ASP A 61 -0.47 -24.92 -2.62
N ILE A 62 -0.73 -23.65 -2.92
CA ILE A 62 -0.24 -23.00 -4.16
C ILE A 62 1.29 -23.01 -4.20
N VAL A 63 1.95 -22.65 -3.10
CA VAL A 63 3.42 -22.64 -3.01
C VAL A 63 3.98 -24.06 -3.09
N GLY A 64 3.31 -25.05 -2.50
CA GLY A 64 3.70 -26.46 -2.55
C GLY A 64 3.59 -27.07 -3.94
N ALA A 65 2.65 -26.59 -4.76
CA ALA A 65 2.54 -26.98 -6.17
C ALA A 65 3.61 -26.35 -7.07
N CYS A 66 4.37 -25.36 -6.57
CA CYS A 66 5.44 -24.73 -7.35
C CYS A 66 6.60 -25.71 -7.56
N ARG A 67 6.87 -26.07 -8.82
CA ARG A 67 7.92 -27.04 -9.21
C ARG A 67 9.34 -26.78 -8.69
N TYR A 68 9.60 -25.58 -8.16
CA TYR A 68 10.91 -25.17 -7.66
C TYR A 68 11.04 -25.36 -6.14
N VAL A 69 9.94 -25.59 -5.44
CA VAL A 69 9.87 -25.75 -3.98
C VAL A 69 9.85 -27.24 -3.65
N ASP A 70 10.66 -27.66 -2.68
CA ASP A 70 10.70 -29.06 -2.24
C ASP A 70 9.98 -29.26 -0.89
N LYS A 71 9.87 -28.21 -0.07
CA LYS A 71 9.15 -28.23 1.21
C LYS A 71 8.47 -26.89 1.46
N VAL A 72 7.22 -26.93 1.93
CA VAL A 72 6.52 -25.76 2.44
C VAL A 72 6.43 -25.84 3.97
N VAL A 73 6.64 -24.72 4.65
CA VAL A 73 6.52 -24.62 6.12
C VAL A 73 5.74 -23.37 6.51
N PRO A 74 4.99 -23.38 7.62
CA PRO A 74 4.35 -22.18 8.14
C PRO A 74 5.38 -21.24 8.78
N VAL A 75 5.10 -19.94 8.70
CA VAL A 75 5.83 -18.89 9.42
C VAL A 75 4.85 -18.09 10.27
N ASP A 76 5.04 -18.20 11.58
CA ASP A 76 4.26 -17.58 12.64
C ASP A 76 5.17 -16.60 13.45
N PHE A 77 4.65 -16.03 14.53
CA PHE A 77 5.41 -15.09 15.37
C PHE A 77 6.68 -15.69 16.00
N SER A 78 6.73 -17.01 16.20
CA SER A 78 7.84 -17.70 16.83
C SER A 78 8.99 -18.05 15.89
N ASN A 79 8.84 -17.83 14.58
CA ASN A 79 9.90 -18.09 13.59
C ASN A 79 9.98 -17.05 12.45
N ILE A 80 9.45 -15.85 12.66
CA ILE A 80 9.58 -14.76 11.69
C ILE A 80 11.01 -14.22 11.60
N ALA A 81 11.76 -14.23 12.71
CA ALA A 81 13.17 -13.92 12.71
C ALA A 81 13.95 -15.04 11.99
N LYS A 82 14.89 -14.67 11.12
CA LYS A 82 15.57 -15.65 10.25
C LYS A 82 16.32 -16.71 11.05
N MET A 83 16.93 -16.32 12.18
CA MET A 83 17.61 -17.27 13.06
C MET A 83 16.66 -18.29 13.69
N ASP A 84 15.42 -17.90 14.03
CA ASP A 84 14.44 -18.82 14.58
C ASP A 84 13.85 -19.73 13.49
N ALA A 85 13.68 -19.21 12.26
CA ALA A 85 13.39 -20.03 11.09
C ALA A 85 14.48 -21.09 10.86
N TRP A 86 15.76 -20.69 10.95
CA TRP A 86 16.91 -21.59 10.82
C TRP A 86 16.94 -22.67 11.91
N LYS A 87 16.68 -22.32 13.18
CA LYS A 87 16.58 -23.29 14.28
C LYS A 87 15.51 -24.35 14.03
N LYS A 88 14.36 -23.96 13.46
CA LYS A 88 13.26 -24.88 13.14
C LYS A 88 13.53 -25.69 11.86
N ASN A 89 14.14 -25.08 10.86
CA ASN A 89 14.44 -25.66 9.56
C ASN A 89 15.83 -25.22 9.12
N PRO A 90 16.90 -25.96 9.49
CA PRO A 90 18.25 -25.57 9.12
C PRO A 90 18.42 -25.40 7.61
N TYR A 91 19.04 -24.30 7.21
CA TYR A 91 19.33 -23.97 5.82
C TYR A 91 20.72 -23.34 5.70
N ASP A 92 21.31 -23.40 4.50
CA ASP A 92 22.62 -22.81 4.21
C ASP A 92 22.50 -21.37 3.70
N CYS A 93 21.37 -21.02 3.06
CA CYS A 93 21.15 -19.68 2.56
C CYS A 93 19.68 -19.26 2.58
N PHE A 94 19.42 -18.07 3.11
CA PHE A 94 18.14 -17.38 2.98
C PHE A 94 18.14 -16.52 1.72
N PHE A 95 17.19 -16.73 0.83
CA PHE A 95 17.05 -16.00 -0.42
C PHE A 95 15.96 -14.93 -0.32
N SER A 96 16.26 -13.72 -0.80
CA SER A 96 15.32 -12.59 -0.84
C SER A 96 15.51 -11.77 -2.12
N GLY A 97 14.51 -10.96 -2.48
CA GLY A 97 14.75 -9.80 -3.35
C GLY A 97 15.63 -8.76 -2.64
N ASN A 98 16.23 -7.86 -3.41
CA ASN A 98 17.14 -6.83 -2.91
C ASN A 98 16.46 -5.64 -2.21
N ASP A 99 15.15 -5.71 -1.93
CA ASP A 99 14.41 -4.65 -1.21
C ASP A 99 14.98 -4.34 0.19
N TYR A 100 15.75 -5.28 0.77
CA TYR A 100 16.37 -5.16 2.09
C TYR A 100 17.89 -5.12 2.05
N GLU A 101 18.49 -5.01 0.87
CA GLU A 101 19.94 -4.89 0.74
C GLU A 101 20.42 -3.59 1.40
N GLY A 102 21.38 -3.69 2.33
CA GLY A 102 21.86 -2.55 3.13
C GLY A 102 20.93 -2.13 4.28
N ASN A 103 19.84 -2.86 4.53
CA ASN A 103 19.00 -2.61 5.71
C ASN A 103 19.75 -3.05 7.00
N PRO A 104 19.94 -2.18 8.00
CA PRO A 104 20.73 -2.52 9.20
C PRO A 104 20.22 -3.73 9.96
N VAL A 105 18.90 -3.94 10.03
CA VAL A 105 18.31 -5.09 10.72
C VAL A 105 18.65 -6.38 9.99
N TRP A 106 18.59 -6.37 8.66
CA TRP A 106 18.93 -7.55 7.85
C TRP A 106 20.42 -7.85 7.84
N GLU A 107 21.26 -6.83 7.93
CA GLU A 107 22.71 -7.02 8.09
C GLU A 107 23.07 -7.63 9.45
N GLU A 108 22.38 -7.23 10.53
CA GLU A 108 22.54 -7.90 11.83
C GLU A 108 22.01 -9.35 11.79
N GLU A 109 20.87 -9.61 11.15
CA GLU A 109 20.40 -11.00 10.96
C GLU A 109 21.37 -11.85 10.12
N ARG A 110 21.97 -11.27 9.07
CA ARG A 110 23.02 -11.91 8.27
C ARG A 110 24.21 -12.28 9.14
N LYS A 111 24.70 -11.36 9.99
CA LYS A 111 25.81 -11.64 10.91
C LYS A 111 25.50 -12.81 11.84
N LEU A 112 24.29 -12.87 12.38
CA LEU A 112 23.85 -13.97 13.23
C LEU A 112 23.82 -15.30 12.46
N LEU A 113 23.28 -15.32 11.24
CA LEU A 113 23.27 -16.52 10.39
C LEU A 113 24.68 -16.98 10.01
N ASN A 114 25.60 -16.05 9.75
CA ASN A 114 26.98 -16.38 9.40
C ASN A 114 27.70 -17.15 10.51
N GLN A 115 27.34 -16.91 11.79
CA GLN A 115 27.89 -17.64 12.93
C GLN A 115 27.52 -19.12 12.95
N VAL A 116 26.44 -19.49 12.27
CA VAL A 116 25.95 -20.88 12.16
C VAL A 116 26.19 -21.46 10.75
N GLY A 117 27.01 -20.79 9.93
CA GLY A 117 27.35 -21.25 8.58
C GLY A 117 26.27 -21.02 7.53
N SER A 118 25.26 -20.20 7.83
CA SER A 118 24.23 -19.78 6.87
C SER A 118 24.47 -18.36 6.39
N ASP A 119 23.98 -17.99 5.21
CA ASP A 119 24.08 -16.62 4.68
C ASP A 119 22.71 -16.09 4.18
N ILE A 120 22.67 -14.83 3.73
CA ILE A 120 21.54 -14.23 3.02
C ILE A 120 21.96 -13.86 1.59
N TYR A 121 21.24 -14.34 0.58
CA TYR A 121 21.49 -13.96 -0.81
C TYR A 121 20.37 -13.10 -1.36
N PHE A 122 20.73 -11.92 -1.88
CA PHE A 122 19.80 -10.98 -2.50
C PHE A 122 19.81 -11.15 -4.02
N PHE A 123 18.65 -11.39 -4.61
CA PHE A 123 18.48 -11.34 -6.07
C PHE A 123 18.27 -9.89 -6.53
N PRO A 124 18.87 -9.49 -7.66
CA PRO A 124 18.60 -8.19 -8.26
C PRO A 124 17.10 -7.99 -8.49
N TYR A 125 16.62 -6.76 -8.29
CA TYR A 125 15.23 -6.43 -8.57
C TYR A 125 14.85 -6.79 -10.00
N THR A 126 13.75 -7.53 -10.15
CA THR A 126 13.16 -7.80 -11.47
C THR A 126 11.77 -7.19 -11.51
N GLN A 127 11.59 -6.14 -12.32
CA GLN A 127 10.28 -5.53 -12.50
C GLN A 127 9.33 -6.56 -13.10
N SER A 128 8.32 -6.95 -12.33
CA SER A 128 7.32 -7.93 -12.72
C SER A 128 6.01 -7.66 -12.01
N THR A 129 4.99 -8.45 -12.31
CA THR A 129 3.68 -8.37 -11.62
C THR A 129 3.85 -8.52 -10.11
N SER A 130 3.17 -7.64 -9.36
CA SER A 130 3.07 -7.68 -7.89
C SER A 130 1.62 -7.80 -7.42
N SER A 131 1.39 -8.31 -6.21
CA SER A 131 0.05 -8.39 -5.62
C SER A 131 -0.59 -7.00 -5.51
N THR A 132 0.21 -5.94 -5.31
CA THR A 132 -0.27 -4.55 -5.33
C THR A 132 -0.78 -4.14 -6.71
N GLN A 133 -0.08 -4.49 -7.79
CA GLN A 133 -0.55 -4.22 -9.15
C GLN A 133 -1.82 -5.00 -9.48
N ILE A 134 -1.90 -6.28 -9.09
CA ILE A 134 -3.12 -7.09 -9.29
C ILE A 134 -4.29 -6.48 -8.52
N LYS A 135 -4.10 -6.15 -7.23
CA LYS A 135 -5.12 -5.49 -6.41
C LYS A 135 -5.52 -4.15 -7.02
N ARG A 136 -4.59 -3.34 -7.52
CA ARG A 136 -4.90 -2.07 -8.21
C ARG A 136 -5.69 -2.28 -9.51
N ALA A 137 -5.34 -3.28 -10.31
CA ALA A 137 -6.05 -3.59 -11.55
C ALA A 137 -7.49 -4.08 -11.28
N LEU A 138 -7.69 -4.89 -10.23
CA LEU A 138 -9.02 -5.32 -9.78
C LEU A 138 -9.82 -4.18 -9.15
N LYS A 139 -9.14 -3.17 -8.59
CA LYS A 139 -9.72 -1.95 -8.01
C LYS A 139 -10.05 -0.88 -9.05
N GLY A 140 -10.29 -1.25 -10.32
CA GLY A 140 -10.93 -0.33 -11.26
C GLY A 140 -12.16 0.29 -10.60
N HIS A 141 -12.06 1.60 -10.30
CA HIS A 141 -12.99 2.52 -9.62
C HIS A 141 -12.83 2.88 -8.12
N ASP A 142 -12.65 2.01 -7.11
CA ASP A 142 -12.77 2.50 -5.70
C ASP A 142 -11.89 1.82 -4.63
N GLY A 143 -10.57 2.10 -4.49
CA GLY A 143 -9.86 1.46 -3.36
C GLY A 143 -8.43 1.86 -3.01
N TYR A 144 -8.26 2.99 -2.34
CA TYR A 144 -7.13 3.15 -1.41
C TYR A 144 -7.52 2.63 -0.01
N ASP A 145 -6.54 2.17 0.79
CA ASP A 145 -6.74 1.97 2.24
C ASP A 145 -7.08 3.33 2.88
N ASP A 146 -7.86 3.40 3.95
CA ASP A 146 -8.28 4.69 4.50
C ASP A 146 -7.08 5.49 5.06
N ALA A 147 -6.04 4.81 5.58
CA ALA A 147 -4.78 5.46 5.93
C ALA A 147 -4.04 6.01 4.70
N ASP A 148 -4.01 5.26 3.59
CA ASP A 148 -3.41 5.70 2.33
C ASP A 148 -4.19 6.87 1.73
N LYS A 149 -5.53 6.86 1.80
CA LYS A 149 -6.38 7.98 1.37
C LYS A 149 -6.08 9.23 2.17
N ARG A 150 -5.99 9.11 3.51
CA ARG A 150 -5.70 10.24 4.40
C ARG A 150 -4.35 10.86 4.07
N ASN A 151 -3.31 10.05 3.88
CA ASN A 151 -1.99 10.55 3.48
C ASN A 151 -2.00 11.22 2.11
N LEU A 152 -2.75 10.70 1.13
CA LEU A 152 -2.88 11.34 -0.18
C LEU A 152 -3.57 12.71 -0.11
N VAL A 153 -4.59 12.86 0.75
CA VAL A 153 -5.21 14.18 0.99
C VAL A 153 -4.18 15.13 1.62
N ILE A 154 -3.43 14.68 2.63
CA ILE A 154 -2.40 15.50 3.28
C ILE A 154 -1.33 15.93 2.27
N ASP A 155 -0.83 15.00 1.46
CA ASP A 155 0.19 15.27 0.44
C ASP A 155 -0.31 16.25 -0.63
N PHE A 156 -1.57 16.10 -1.06
CA PHE A 156 -2.21 17.05 -1.97
C PHE A 156 -2.23 18.48 -1.42
N CYS A 157 -2.32 18.64 -0.10
CA CYS A 157 -2.43 19.96 0.54
C CYS A 157 -1.08 20.68 0.72
N LYS A 158 0.06 19.99 0.71
CA LYS A 158 1.37 20.54 1.13
C LYS A 158 1.85 21.75 0.30
N ASP A 159 1.50 21.79 -0.98
CA ASP A 159 2.03 22.78 -1.93
C ASP A 159 0.99 23.81 -2.40
N LEU A 160 -0.09 23.98 -1.64
CA LEU A 160 -1.18 24.91 -1.95
C LEU A 160 -1.09 26.20 -1.13
N ASP A 161 -1.38 27.33 -1.76
CA ASP A 161 -1.58 28.62 -1.09
C ASP A 161 -3.04 28.84 -0.72
N LYS A 162 -3.95 28.29 -1.54
CA LYS A 162 -5.40 28.34 -1.32
C LYS A 162 -5.98 26.95 -1.43
N LEU A 163 -6.83 26.57 -0.49
CA LEU A 163 -7.48 25.28 -0.43
C LEU A 163 -8.98 25.46 -0.20
N TYR A 164 -9.79 24.87 -1.07
CA TYR A 164 -11.24 24.86 -0.92
C TYR A 164 -11.80 23.44 -0.85
N ILE A 165 -12.91 23.28 -0.13
CA ILE A 165 -13.69 22.04 -0.16
C ILE A 165 -14.92 22.28 -1.03
N TYR A 166 -15.05 21.54 -2.13
CA TYR A 166 -16.26 21.60 -2.93
C TYR A 166 -17.36 20.74 -2.31
N GLY A 167 -18.45 21.39 -1.92
CA GLY A 167 -19.59 20.79 -1.23
C GLY A 167 -19.62 21.13 0.27
N ALA A 168 -20.65 21.86 0.70
CA ALA A 168 -20.87 22.27 2.10
C ALA A 168 -21.75 21.29 2.91
N GLY A 169 -22.01 20.09 2.37
CA GLY A 169 -22.86 19.06 2.98
C GLY A 169 -22.14 18.20 4.03
N LYS A 170 -22.70 17.03 4.35
CA LYS A 170 -22.13 16.08 5.33
C LYS A 170 -20.66 15.75 5.03
N TYR A 171 -20.37 15.31 3.80
CA TYR A 171 -19.02 14.92 3.37
C TYR A 171 -18.00 16.06 3.45
N GLY A 172 -18.41 17.27 3.06
CA GLY A 172 -17.56 18.46 3.20
C GLY A 172 -17.21 18.77 4.64
N ARG A 173 -18.17 18.64 5.56
CA ARG A 173 -17.92 18.87 6.99
C ARG A 173 -17.03 17.79 7.61
N GLU A 174 -17.18 16.53 7.20
CA GLU A 174 -16.27 15.45 7.60
C GLU A 174 -14.84 15.71 7.10
N MET A 175 -14.69 16.17 5.85
CA MET A 175 -13.39 16.58 5.32
C MET A 175 -12.79 17.77 6.09
N ALA A 176 -13.59 18.79 6.40
CA ALA A 176 -13.11 19.92 7.19
C ALA A 176 -12.59 19.48 8.56
N LYS A 177 -13.30 18.58 9.25
CA LYS A 177 -12.84 17.98 10.51
C LYS A 177 -11.51 17.26 10.35
N PHE A 178 -11.35 16.45 9.29
CA PHE A 178 -10.09 15.77 8.98
C PHE A 178 -8.93 16.75 8.76
N LEU A 179 -9.15 17.83 8.00
CA LEU A 179 -8.12 18.85 7.76
C LEU A 179 -7.71 19.53 9.07
N TYR A 180 -8.67 19.87 9.93
CA TYR A 180 -8.39 20.44 11.25
C TYR A 180 -7.58 19.52 12.15
N GLU A 181 -7.95 18.23 12.23
CA GLU A 181 -7.22 17.23 13.02
C GLU A 181 -5.76 17.05 12.57
N ASN A 182 -5.46 17.39 11.31
CA ASN A 182 -4.12 17.31 10.73
C ASN A 182 -3.44 18.70 10.60
N ALA A 183 -3.97 19.72 11.27
CA ALA A 183 -3.46 21.09 11.24
C ALA A 183 -3.35 21.71 9.83
N ILE A 184 -4.20 21.28 8.89
CA ILE A 184 -4.29 21.82 7.54
C ILE A 184 -5.39 22.89 7.51
N ARG A 185 -5.01 24.12 7.14
CA ARG A 185 -5.95 25.22 6.93
C ARG A 185 -6.55 25.13 5.53
N PHE A 186 -7.82 25.49 5.42
CA PHE A 186 -8.50 25.74 4.15
C PHE A 186 -9.28 27.06 4.21
N ASP A 187 -9.56 27.65 3.04
CA ASP A 187 -10.08 29.00 2.89
C ASP A 187 -11.61 29.08 2.90
N GLY A 188 -12.28 28.00 2.54
CA GLY A 188 -13.72 27.89 2.65
C GLY A 188 -14.32 26.77 1.82
N TYR A 189 -15.65 26.70 1.87
CA TYR A 189 -16.42 25.79 1.02
C TYR A 189 -16.70 26.46 -0.32
N MET A 190 -16.80 25.65 -1.38
CA MET A 190 -17.26 26.07 -2.69
C MET A 190 -18.52 25.32 -3.08
N VAL A 191 -19.46 26.02 -3.72
CA VAL A 191 -20.69 25.46 -4.27
C VAL A 191 -20.96 26.05 -5.65
N SER A 192 -21.70 25.33 -6.49
CA SER A 192 -22.19 25.84 -7.79
C SER A 192 -23.40 26.75 -7.66
N ASP A 193 -24.08 26.73 -6.50
CA ASP A 193 -25.30 27.49 -6.27
C ASP A 193 -25.48 27.71 -4.77
N ILE A 194 -25.18 28.92 -4.31
CA ILE A 194 -25.32 29.33 -2.91
C ILE A 194 -26.78 29.23 -2.42
N THR A 195 -27.76 29.36 -3.31
CA THR A 195 -29.19 29.37 -2.92
C THR A 195 -29.68 28.01 -2.42
N LYS A 196 -28.95 26.93 -2.75
CA LYS A 196 -29.26 25.55 -2.34
C LYS A 196 -28.68 25.16 -0.98
N LEU A 197 -28.08 26.10 -0.26
CA LEU A 197 -27.58 25.87 1.10
C LEU A 197 -28.76 25.75 2.08
N ASN A 198 -29.12 24.50 2.41
CA ASN A 198 -30.20 24.22 3.36
C ASN A 198 -29.88 24.64 4.81
N GLN A 199 -28.60 24.86 5.14
CA GLN A 199 -28.15 25.31 6.47
C GLN A 199 -26.91 26.21 6.33
N PRO A 200 -26.80 27.28 7.15
CA PRO A 200 -25.59 28.10 7.20
C PRO A 200 -24.41 27.25 7.71
N VAL A 201 -23.27 27.36 7.03
CA VAL A 201 -22.01 26.79 7.52
C VAL A 201 -21.39 27.81 8.46
N LYS A 202 -21.29 27.48 9.75
CA LYS A 202 -20.89 28.46 10.78
C LYS A 202 -19.40 28.73 10.85
N ASP A 203 -18.58 27.77 10.43
CA ASP A 203 -17.15 27.75 10.77
C ASP A 203 -16.23 28.27 9.65
N HIS A 204 -16.76 28.40 8.43
CA HIS A 204 -16.02 28.86 7.25
C HIS A 204 -16.93 29.54 6.23
N PRO A 205 -16.40 30.48 5.44
CA PRO A 205 -17.14 31.10 4.36
C PRO A 205 -17.51 30.07 3.29
N VAL A 206 -18.63 30.33 2.61
CA VAL A 206 -19.06 29.57 1.44
C VAL A 206 -19.03 30.49 0.23
N PHE A 207 -18.28 30.09 -0.79
CA PHE A 207 -18.10 30.83 -2.02
C PHE A 207 -18.89 30.19 -3.15
N ASP A 208 -19.44 31.04 -4.01
CA ASP A 208 -19.85 30.62 -5.33
C ASP A 208 -18.59 30.30 -6.14
N VAL A 209 -18.61 29.20 -6.88
CA VAL A 209 -17.49 28.80 -7.75
C VAL A 209 -17.07 29.93 -8.70
N ASP A 210 -18.00 30.76 -9.15
CA ASP A 210 -17.75 31.86 -10.09
C ASP A 210 -17.10 33.08 -9.44
N ALA A 211 -17.18 33.19 -8.11
CA ALA A 211 -16.57 34.26 -7.33
C ALA A 211 -15.09 34.01 -7.03
N VAL A 212 -14.61 32.77 -7.17
CA VAL A 212 -13.21 32.40 -6.90
C VAL A 212 -12.39 32.48 -8.19
N ARG A 213 -11.21 33.08 -8.12
CA ARG A 213 -10.24 33.12 -9.22
C ARG A 213 -9.07 32.19 -8.89
N PRO A 214 -8.92 31.05 -9.59
CA PRO A 214 -7.83 30.11 -9.32
C PRO A 214 -6.49 30.62 -9.84
N ASP A 215 -5.45 30.14 -9.18
CA ASP A 215 -4.06 30.19 -9.62
C ASP A 215 -3.45 28.77 -9.55
N GLU A 216 -2.19 28.64 -9.97
CA GLU A 216 -1.48 27.34 -9.98
C GLU A 216 -1.32 26.71 -8.59
N ARG A 217 -1.56 27.45 -7.51
CA ARG A 217 -1.48 26.98 -6.12
C ARG A 217 -2.84 26.98 -5.42
N THR A 218 -3.92 27.08 -6.19
CA THR A 218 -5.30 26.91 -5.71
C THR A 218 -5.75 25.47 -5.91
N GLY A 219 -6.01 24.76 -4.81
CA GLY A 219 -6.50 23.38 -4.84
C GLY A 219 -7.94 23.25 -4.35
N ILE A 220 -8.64 22.25 -4.89
CA ILE A 220 -9.99 21.87 -4.48
C ILE A 220 -10.03 20.40 -4.08
N ILE A 221 -10.57 20.13 -2.90
CA ILE A 221 -10.97 18.78 -2.48
C ILE A 221 -12.46 18.61 -2.78
N MET A 222 -12.79 17.68 -3.66
CA MET A 222 -14.17 17.34 -4.04
C MET A 222 -14.74 16.31 -3.07
N ALA A 223 -15.32 16.80 -1.96
CA ALA A 223 -15.89 15.98 -0.90
C ALA A 223 -17.39 15.72 -1.13
N MET A 224 -17.70 14.85 -2.09
CA MET A 224 -19.06 14.45 -2.47
C MET A 224 -19.08 13.03 -3.03
N LYS A 225 -20.26 12.45 -3.32
CA LYS A 225 -20.36 11.12 -3.93
C LYS A 225 -19.75 11.11 -5.35
N GLU A 226 -19.19 9.98 -5.78
CA GLU A 226 -18.52 9.81 -7.09
C GLU A 226 -19.38 10.27 -8.26
N GLU A 227 -20.68 9.92 -8.23
CA GLU A 227 -21.66 10.29 -9.26
C GLU A 227 -21.70 11.80 -9.53
N PHE A 228 -21.56 12.63 -8.49
CA PHE A 228 -21.51 14.09 -8.62
C PHE A 228 -20.11 14.59 -8.97
N GLN A 229 -19.06 13.90 -8.55
CA GLN A 229 -17.69 14.26 -8.88
C GLN A 229 -17.44 14.25 -10.39
N ASN A 230 -17.97 13.24 -11.07
CA ASN A 230 -17.85 13.10 -12.52
C ASN A 230 -18.54 14.25 -13.28
N GLU A 231 -19.60 14.83 -12.71
CA GLU A 231 -20.31 15.98 -13.28
C GLU A 231 -19.61 17.33 -12.99
N VAL A 232 -19.09 17.49 -11.77
CA VAL A 232 -18.52 18.76 -11.28
C VAL A 232 -17.09 18.98 -11.79
N ARG A 233 -16.28 17.92 -11.88
CA ARG A 233 -14.86 18.02 -12.22
C ARG A 233 -14.59 18.70 -13.57
N PRO A 234 -15.29 18.39 -14.68
CA PRO A 234 -15.11 19.10 -15.94
C PRO A 234 -15.42 20.59 -15.83
N LYS A 235 -16.49 20.96 -15.11
CA LYS A 235 -16.90 22.36 -14.92
C LYS A 235 -15.87 23.17 -14.13
N LEU A 236 -15.22 22.56 -13.14
CA LEU A 236 -14.12 23.18 -12.40
C LEU A 236 -12.89 23.38 -13.29
N LYS A 237 -12.56 22.41 -14.13
CA LYS A 237 -11.46 22.52 -15.09
C LYS A 237 -11.68 23.63 -16.11
N GLU A 238 -12.89 23.75 -16.66
CA GLU A 238 -13.25 24.85 -17.58
C GLU A 238 -13.09 26.24 -16.93
N LYS A 239 -13.25 26.33 -15.60
CA LYS A 239 -13.06 27.57 -14.83
C LYS A 239 -11.62 27.82 -14.39
N GLY A 240 -10.67 26.98 -14.81
CA GLY A 240 -9.24 27.13 -14.53
C GLY A 240 -8.75 26.50 -13.23
N PHE A 241 -9.55 25.64 -12.58
CA PHE A 241 -9.09 24.90 -11.40
C PHE A 241 -8.35 23.64 -11.81
N ASP A 242 -7.02 23.68 -11.71
CA ASP A 242 -6.19 22.58 -12.20
C ASP A 242 -5.84 21.52 -11.17
N LYS A 243 -5.78 21.88 -9.90
CA LYS A 243 -5.46 20.99 -8.78
C LYS A 243 -6.76 20.51 -8.11
N LEU A 244 -7.25 19.34 -8.55
CA LEU A 244 -8.51 18.75 -8.08
C LEU A 244 -8.26 17.37 -7.47
N PHE A 245 -8.63 17.19 -6.20
CA PHE A 245 -8.54 15.91 -5.49
C PHE A 245 -9.93 15.31 -5.22
N ASN A 246 -10.11 14.06 -5.61
CA ASN A 246 -11.38 13.33 -5.50
C ASN A 246 -11.43 12.55 -4.19
N VAL A 247 -12.46 12.76 -3.34
CA VAL A 247 -12.64 12.00 -2.09
C VAL A 247 -14.03 11.37 -2.05
N LEU A 248 -14.05 10.05 -2.05
CA LEU A 248 -15.28 9.26 -2.08
C LEU A 248 -15.89 9.08 -0.68
N GLN A 249 -15.03 8.94 0.33
CA GLN A 249 -15.30 8.95 1.78
C GLN A 249 -13.97 8.73 2.52
N LEU A 250 -13.73 9.48 3.60
CA LEU A 250 -12.77 9.09 4.64
C LEU A 250 -13.61 8.40 5.72
N LYS A 251 -13.49 7.08 5.86
CA LYS A 251 -14.10 6.37 6.99
C LYS A 251 -13.18 6.44 8.22
#